data_AF-A0A7X1E007-F1
#
_entry.id   AF-A0A7X1E007-F1
#
_cell.length_a   1.000
_cell.length_b   1.000
_cell.length_c   1.000
_cell.angle_alpha   90.00
_cell.angle_beta   90.00
_cell.angle_gamma   90.00
#
_symmetry.space_group_name_H-M   'P 1'
#
loop_
_entity.id
_entity.type
_entity.pdbx_description
1 polymer ?
#
loop_
_entity_poly.entity_id
_entity_poly.type
_entity_poly.pdbx_seq_one_letter_code
_entity_poly.pdbx_strand_id
1 'polypeptide(L)'
;MPLELSTKPAALAALFMSMLLAGCSTQQSSPSSTHLTGAQHTLKLAEQAVSAYQRGDKARWQSLLCLKSVDDPLVGWNQVRSLVGDISNVKLVKIAEASTAGNGSDADSSTTVAYEVHSQKYPLKTLLLKFFPVENDQCVGLVY
;
A
#
# COMPACT_ATOMS: atom_id res chain seq x y z
N MET A 1 6.54 4.58 -67.17
CA MET A 1 7.48 5.67 -66.84
C MET A 1 8.68 5.04 -66.15
N PRO A 2 9.87 5.13 -66.75
CA PRO A 2 11.13 4.52 -66.30
C PRO A 2 12.10 5.54 -65.64
N LEU A 3 13.25 5.04 -65.13
CA LEU A 3 14.57 5.72 -64.97
C LEU A 3 14.66 6.79 -63.84
N GLU A 4 15.68 6.98 -62.98
CA GLU A 4 17.09 6.53 -62.78
C GLU A 4 17.43 6.67 -61.28
N LEU A 5 18.19 5.78 -60.64
CA LEU A 5 19.66 5.68 -60.53
C LEU A 5 20.41 6.87 -59.90
N SER A 6 21.16 6.52 -58.84
CA SER A 6 22.48 7.06 -58.45
C SER A 6 22.54 8.37 -57.66
N THR A 7 23.00 8.28 -56.41
CA THR A 7 24.36 8.72 -56.02
C THR A 7 24.66 8.41 -54.55
N LYS A 8 25.62 7.52 -54.29
CA LYS A 8 26.56 7.63 -53.15
C LYS A 8 27.68 8.58 -53.62
N PRO A 9 28.46 9.30 -52.77
CA PRO A 9 29.04 8.80 -51.53
C PRO A 9 29.24 9.87 -50.42
N ALA A 10 29.77 9.44 -49.27
CA ALA A 10 30.94 10.04 -48.61
C ALA A 10 30.87 9.77 -47.11
N ALA A 11 31.86 9.03 -46.63
CA ALA A 11 32.20 8.96 -45.23
C ALA A 11 32.54 10.36 -44.70
N LEU A 12 32.08 10.68 -43.49
CA LEU A 12 32.80 11.61 -42.65
C LEU A 12 32.67 11.14 -41.20
N ALA A 13 33.78 10.58 -40.72
CA ALA A 13 34.01 10.37 -39.32
C ALA A 13 34.01 11.73 -38.61
N ALA A 14 33.24 11.84 -37.53
CA ALA A 14 33.44 12.83 -36.50
C ALA A 14 33.22 12.14 -35.14
N LEU A 15 34.27 11.44 -34.69
CA LEU A 15 34.50 11.15 -33.29
C LEU A 15 34.63 12.50 -32.58
N PHE A 16 33.62 12.90 -31.81
CA PHE A 16 33.71 14.08 -30.96
C PHE A 16 33.24 13.78 -29.53
N MET A 17 34.18 14.09 -28.62
CA MET A 17 34.00 14.46 -27.22
C MET A 17 33.77 13.37 -26.19
N SER A 18 34.91 12.85 -25.73
CA SER A 18 35.15 12.46 -24.34
C SER A 18 34.74 13.59 -23.39
N MET A 19 33.53 13.51 -22.83
CA MET A 19 33.22 14.24 -21.59
C MET A 19 33.82 13.44 -20.42
N LEU A 20 34.98 13.89 -19.95
CA LEU A 20 35.48 13.59 -18.61
C LEU A 20 34.49 14.20 -17.60
N LEU A 21 33.50 13.42 -17.18
CA LEU A 21 32.78 13.69 -15.94
C LEU A 21 33.77 13.45 -14.80
N ALA A 22 34.25 14.54 -14.20
CA ALA A 22 34.90 14.51 -12.91
C ALA A 22 33.96 13.82 -11.93
N GLY A 23 34.29 12.57 -11.59
CA GLY A 23 33.59 11.81 -10.58
C GLY A 23 33.82 12.44 -9.21
N CYS A 24 32.94 13.36 -8.83
CA CYS A 24 32.55 13.46 -7.43
C CYS A 24 31.81 12.15 -7.11
N SER A 25 32.57 11.16 -6.63
CA SER A 25 32.02 9.99 -5.96
C SER A 25 31.42 10.45 -4.62
N THR A 26 30.30 11.18 -4.69
CA THR A 26 29.28 11.03 -3.67
C THR A 26 28.76 9.62 -3.87
N GLN A 27 29.34 8.71 -3.10
CA GLN A 27 28.77 7.40 -2.81
C GLN A 27 27.35 7.66 -2.34
N GLN A 28 26.43 7.69 -3.30
CA GLN A 28 25.01 7.68 -3.07
C GLN A 28 24.74 6.28 -2.59
N SER A 29 24.94 6.09 -1.28
CA SER A 29 24.40 4.98 -0.52
C SER A 29 22.97 4.87 -1.00
N SER A 30 22.72 3.87 -1.84
CA SER A 30 21.37 3.51 -2.23
C SER A 30 20.61 3.39 -0.92
N PRO A 31 19.50 4.11 -0.70
CA PRO A 31 18.71 3.86 0.48
C PRO A 31 18.35 2.38 0.41
N SER A 32 18.86 1.63 1.38
CA SER A 32 18.69 0.20 1.53
C SER A 32 17.20 -0.09 1.40
N SER A 33 16.80 -0.71 0.30
CA SER A 33 15.41 -0.94 -0.09
C SER A 33 14.79 -2.10 0.70
N THR A 34 15.10 -2.20 1.99
CA THR A 34 14.86 -3.42 2.79
C THR A 34 13.78 -3.23 3.86
N HIS A 35 13.05 -2.10 3.91
CA HIS A 35 12.20 -1.81 5.07
C HIS A 35 10.95 -0.98 4.73
N LEU A 36 10.13 -1.44 3.80
CA LEU A 36 8.74 -0.97 3.60
C LEU A 36 7.76 -2.07 3.14
N THR A 37 8.24 -3.31 2.95
CA THR A 37 7.46 -4.39 2.34
C THR A 37 6.26 -4.80 3.20
N GLY A 38 6.41 -4.83 4.54
CA GLY A 38 5.34 -5.17 5.48
C GLY A 38 4.21 -4.14 5.50
N ALA A 39 4.54 -2.84 5.53
CA ALA A 39 3.56 -1.76 5.48
C ALA A 39 2.84 -1.67 4.13
N GLN A 40 3.57 -1.86 3.03
CA GLN A 40 2.97 -1.88 1.69
C GLN A 40 1.98 -3.03 1.52
N HIS A 41 2.30 -4.21 2.05
CA HIS A 41 1.42 -5.35 1.98
C HIS A 41 0.15 -5.18 2.84
N THR A 42 0.31 -4.71 4.08
CA THR A 42 -0.82 -4.38 4.97
C THR A 42 -1.72 -3.31 4.34
N LEU A 43 -1.13 -2.28 3.73
CA LEU A 43 -1.85 -1.23 3.03
C LEU A 43 -2.69 -1.79 1.89
N LYS A 44 -2.11 -2.67 1.07
CA LYS A 44 -2.82 -3.29 -0.06
C LYS A 44 -4.02 -4.11 0.41
N LEU A 45 -3.86 -4.91 1.45
CA LEU A 45 -4.97 -5.71 2.01
C LEU A 45 -6.03 -4.81 2.65
N ALA A 46 -5.63 -3.78 3.38
CA ALA A 46 -6.54 -2.79 3.97
C ALA A 46 -7.37 -2.06 2.89
N GLU A 47 -6.73 -1.59 1.81
CA GLU A 47 -7.40 -0.93 0.70
C GLU A 47 -8.45 -1.84 0.03
N GLN A 48 -8.08 -3.11 -0.19
CA GLN A 48 -9.00 -4.10 -0.73
C GLN A 48 -10.16 -4.38 0.22
N ALA A 49 -9.91 -4.43 1.54
CA ALA A 49 -10.96 -4.65 2.54
C ALA A 49 -11.92 -3.46 2.56
N VAL A 50 -11.43 -2.22 2.62
CA VAL A 50 -12.29 -1.03 2.58
C VAL A 50 -13.13 -0.98 1.30
N SER A 51 -12.52 -1.27 0.15
CA SER A 51 -13.21 -1.33 -1.14
C SER A 51 -14.29 -2.42 -1.19
N ALA A 52 -14.00 -3.61 -0.64
CA ALA A 52 -14.97 -4.69 -0.55
C ALA A 52 -16.16 -4.30 0.34
N TYR A 53 -15.89 -3.66 1.48
CA TYR A 53 -16.93 -3.16 2.37
C TYR A 53 -17.83 -2.13 1.69
N GLN A 54 -17.25 -1.14 1.00
CA GLN A 54 -18.00 -0.11 0.26
C GLN A 54 -18.92 -0.70 -0.82
N ARG A 55 -18.49 -1.78 -1.47
CA ARG A 55 -19.28 -2.46 -2.50
C ARG A 55 -20.31 -3.45 -1.93
N GLY A 56 -20.35 -3.66 -0.62
CA GLY A 56 -21.20 -4.69 -0.01
C GLY A 56 -20.73 -6.12 -0.27
N ASP A 57 -19.48 -6.32 -0.70
CA ASP A 57 -18.89 -7.62 -1.01
C ASP A 57 -18.45 -8.33 0.28
N LYS A 58 -19.42 -8.93 0.96
CA LYS A 58 -19.22 -9.63 2.24
C LYS A 58 -18.15 -10.71 2.14
N ALA A 59 -18.22 -11.57 1.13
CA ALA A 59 -17.32 -12.71 1.01
C ALA A 59 -15.87 -12.25 0.83
N ARG A 60 -15.63 -11.25 -0.04
CA ARG A 60 -14.29 -10.69 -0.21
C ARG A 60 -13.81 -9.99 1.05
N TRP A 61 -14.64 -9.18 1.68
CA TRP A 61 -14.29 -8.49 2.92
C TRP A 61 -13.87 -9.47 4.02
N GLN A 62 -14.66 -10.54 4.23
CA GLN A 62 -14.35 -11.57 5.21
C GLN A 62 -13.06 -12.33 4.88
N SER A 63 -12.78 -12.60 3.60
CA SER A 63 -11.53 -13.28 3.20
C SER A 63 -10.26 -12.45 3.43
N LEU A 64 -10.40 -11.12 3.49
CA LEU A 64 -9.29 -10.18 3.68
C LEU A 64 -9.02 -9.89 5.15
N LEU A 65 -9.96 -10.20 6.03
CA LEU A 65 -9.83 -10.02 7.47
C LEU A 65 -9.50 -11.35 8.14
N CYS A 66 -8.53 -11.34 9.05
CA CYS A 66 -8.21 -12.50 9.86
C CYS A 66 -9.21 -12.63 11.02
N LEU A 67 -10.46 -12.88 10.67
CA LEU A 67 -11.53 -13.11 11.62
C LEU A 67 -11.41 -14.52 12.18
N LYS A 68 -11.66 -14.68 13.49
CA LYS A 68 -11.83 -16.02 14.08
C LYS A 68 -13.10 -16.71 13.55
N SER A 69 -14.12 -15.92 13.18
CA SER A 69 -15.38 -16.39 12.61
C SER A 69 -16.05 -15.30 11.75
N VAL A 70 -16.85 -15.71 10.77
CA VAL A 70 -17.72 -14.81 9.98
C VAL A 70 -18.77 -14.09 10.83
N ASP A 71 -19.14 -14.71 11.95
CA ASP A 71 -20.09 -14.21 12.95
C ASP A 71 -19.37 -13.69 14.20
N ASP A 72 -18.12 -13.25 14.05
CA ASP A 72 -17.39 -12.65 15.16
C ASP A 72 -18.22 -11.50 15.78
N PRO A 73 -18.49 -11.53 17.09
CA PRO A 73 -19.41 -10.59 17.72
C PRO A 73 -18.89 -9.15 17.78
N LEU A 74 -17.61 -8.92 17.46
CA LEU A 74 -16.99 -7.61 17.44
C LEU A 74 -16.65 -7.14 16.03
N VAL A 75 -16.16 -8.06 15.19
CA VAL A 75 -15.64 -7.73 13.84
C VAL A 75 -16.31 -8.53 12.72
N GLY A 76 -17.39 -9.24 12.98
CA GLY A 76 -18.18 -9.96 11.98
C GLY A 76 -19.00 -9.00 11.11
N TRP A 77 -19.22 -9.36 9.84
CA TRP A 77 -19.85 -8.48 8.85
C TRP A 77 -21.18 -7.89 9.32
N ASN A 78 -22.08 -8.73 9.84
CA ASN A 78 -23.40 -8.29 10.27
C ASN A 78 -23.31 -7.29 11.44
N GLN A 79 -22.39 -7.50 12.36
CA GLN A 79 -22.14 -6.61 13.48
C GLN A 79 -21.57 -5.27 13.00
N VAL A 80 -20.54 -5.29 12.15
CA VAL A 80 -19.98 -4.05 11.61
C VAL A 80 -21.04 -3.27 10.82
N ARG A 81 -21.86 -3.95 10.00
CA ARG A 81 -22.94 -3.31 9.23
C ARG A 81 -24.07 -2.77 10.10
N SER A 82 -24.33 -3.36 11.27
CA SER A 82 -25.33 -2.86 12.21
C SER A 82 -24.86 -1.57 12.89
N LEU A 83 -23.59 -1.50 13.28
CA LEU A 83 -22.98 -0.37 13.98
C LEU A 83 -22.53 0.77 13.06
N VAL A 84 -21.89 0.42 11.94
CA VAL A 84 -21.24 1.36 11.01
C VAL A 84 -22.13 1.66 9.80
N GLY A 85 -22.92 0.70 9.32
CA GLY A 85 -23.72 0.87 8.09
C GLY A 85 -22.86 1.09 6.86
N ASP A 86 -23.38 1.78 5.85
CA ASP A 86 -22.59 2.16 4.67
C ASP A 86 -21.49 3.17 5.03
N ILE A 87 -20.38 3.14 4.28
CA ILE A 87 -19.28 4.10 4.42
C ILE A 87 -19.03 4.89 3.14
N SER A 88 -18.62 6.14 3.29
CA SER A 88 -18.25 7.07 2.23
C SER A 88 -17.05 7.93 2.65
N ASN A 89 -16.58 8.83 1.77
CA ASN A 89 -15.47 9.75 2.04
C ASN A 89 -14.23 9.06 2.64
N VAL A 90 -13.85 7.93 2.06
CA VAL A 90 -12.71 7.13 2.53
C VAL A 90 -11.42 7.89 2.27
N LYS A 91 -10.64 8.11 3.34
CA LYS A 91 -9.36 8.81 3.29
C LYS A 91 -8.30 8.03 4.04
N LEU A 92 -7.20 7.70 3.39
CA LEU A 92 -6.01 7.18 4.07
C LEU A 92 -5.39 8.29 4.92
N VAL A 93 -5.29 8.09 6.23
CA VAL A 93 -4.81 9.12 7.17
C VAL A 93 -3.51 8.74 7.89
N LYS A 94 -3.16 7.45 7.95
CA LYS A 94 -1.92 7.01 8.59
C LYS A 94 -1.38 5.72 7.96
N ILE A 95 -0.08 5.69 7.72
CA ILE A 95 0.72 4.47 7.61
C ILE A 95 1.82 4.61 8.65
N ALA A 96 1.90 3.69 9.60
CA ALA A 96 2.97 3.61 10.58
C ALA A 96 3.68 2.27 10.42
N GLU A 97 5.01 2.32 10.44
CA GLU A 97 5.89 1.17 10.44
C GLU A 97 6.96 1.42 11.50
N ALA A 98 7.03 0.56 12.52
CA ALA A 98 8.07 0.66 13.52
C ALA A 98 9.29 -0.13 13.04
N SER A 99 10.45 0.53 12.98
CA SER A 99 11.73 -0.10 12.64
C SER A 99 12.52 -0.36 13.92
N THR A 100 12.95 -1.61 14.14
CA THR A 100 13.80 -2.01 15.26
C THR A 100 15.27 -1.72 14.96
N ALA A 101 15.62 -0.43 14.89
CA ALA A 101 17.01 0.01 14.87
C ALA A 101 17.42 0.49 16.28
N GLY A 102 17.82 -0.44 17.15
CA GLY A 102 18.50 -0.11 18.41
C GLY A 102 17.91 -0.79 19.64
N ASN A 103 18.61 -1.84 20.11
CA ASN A 103 18.67 -2.37 21.48
C ASN A 103 17.53 -1.94 22.44
N GLY A 104 16.38 -2.60 22.33
CA GLY A 104 15.29 -2.49 23.30
C GLY A 104 14.44 -3.74 23.18
N SER A 105 14.50 -4.59 24.20
CA SER A 105 13.50 -5.62 24.44
C SER A 105 12.10 -4.99 24.37
N ASP A 106 11.18 -5.64 23.66
CA ASP A 106 9.74 -5.35 23.60
C ASP A 106 9.27 -4.18 22.70
N ALA A 107 10.01 -3.88 21.63
CA ALA A 107 9.46 -3.06 20.55
C ALA A 107 8.58 -3.92 19.63
N ASP A 108 7.31 -4.11 19.99
CA ASP A 108 6.26 -4.57 19.08
C ASP A 108 6.33 -3.73 17.80
N SER A 109 6.83 -4.34 16.72
CA SER A 109 6.93 -3.75 15.39
C SER A 109 5.53 -3.61 14.78
N SER A 110 4.67 -2.77 15.36
CA SER A 110 3.28 -2.66 14.94
C SER A 110 3.16 -1.79 13.69
N THR A 111 3.26 -2.45 12.53
CA THR A 111 2.79 -1.86 11.28
C THR A 111 1.29 -1.58 11.41
N THR A 112 0.83 -0.38 11.10
CA THR A 112 -0.59 -0.02 11.16
C THR A 112 -0.96 0.91 10.00
N VAL A 113 -2.08 0.62 9.35
CA VAL A 113 -2.70 1.45 8.30
C VAL A 113 -4.05 1.95 8.79
N ALA A 114 -4.34 3.24 8.69
CA ALA A 114 -5.60 3.80 9.14
C ALA A 114 -6.32 4.59 8.05
N TYR A 115 -7.61 4.31 7.89
CA TYR A 115 -8.54 5.04 7.04
C TYR A 115 -9.56 5.78 7.89
N GLU A 116 -9.74 7.07 7.61
CA GLU A 116 -10.89 7.84 8.07
C GLU A 116 -12.03 7.66 7.07
N VAL A 117 -13.23 7.37 7.57
CA VAL A 117 -14.43 7.16 6.74
C VAL A 117 -15.63 7.86 7.35
N HIS A 118 -16.57 8.28 6.51
CA HIS A 118 -17.89 8.68 6.95
C HIS A 118 -18.79 7.47 7.01
N SER A 119 -19.33 7.19 8.19
CA SER A 119 -20.26 6.13 8.49
C SER A 119 -21.70 6.63 8.51
N GLN A 120 -22.60 5.84 7.93
CA GLN A 120 -24.04 6.11 7.93
C GLN A 120 -24.63 6.07 9.35
N LYS A 121 -24.20 5.09 10.16
CA LYS A 121 -24.84 4.76 11.46
C LYS A 121 -24.02 5.13 12.69
N TYR A 122 -22.71 5.31 12.58
CA TYR A 122 -21.86 5.63 13.72
C TYR A 122 -22.21 7.04 14.27
N PRO A 123 -22.37 7.23 15.60
CA PRO A 123 -22.86 8.49 16.17
C PRO A 123 -22.02 9.71 15.81
N LEU A 124 -20.69 9.56 15.79
CA LEU A 124 -19.77 10.66 15.46
C LEU A 124 -19.67 10.93 13.96
N LYS A 125 -20.34 10.13 13.12
CA LYS A 125 -20.29 10.12 11.64
C LYS A 125 -18.92 9.79 11.07
N THR A 126 -17.83 10.23 11.66
CA THR A 126 -16.48 9.88 11.25
C THR A 126 -15.98 8.69 12.08
N LEU A 127 -15.41 7.70 11.42
CA LEU A 127 -14.87 6.48 12.01
C LEU A 127 -13.46 6.23 11.49
N LEU A 128 -12.56 5.75 12.35
CA LEU A 128 -11.20 5.36 11.98
C LEU A 128 -11.07 3.85 11.89
N LEU A 129 -10.98 3.32 10.68
CA LEU A 129 -10.69 1.92 10.42
C LEU A 129 -9.17 1.69 10.49
N LYS A 130 -8.71 0.92 11.46
CA LYS A 130 -7.29 0.60 11.67
C LYS A 130 -7.03 -0.85 11.31
N PHE A 131 -6.04 -1.05 10.45
CA PHE A 131 -5.59 -2.35 9.96
C PHE A 131 -4.16 -2.61 10.40
N PHE A 132 -3.88 -3.85 10.78
CA PHE A 132 -2.58 -4.28 11.26
C PHE A 132 -2.27 -5.68 10.72
N PRO A 133 -0.99 -6.01 10.50
CA PRO A 133 -0.62 -7.36 10.11
C PRO A 133 -0.92 -8.32 11.26
N VAL A 134 -1.17 -9.58 10.91
CA VAL A 134 -1.20 -10.68 11.87
C VAL A 134 -0.23 -11.76 11.39
N GLU A 135 -0.03 -12.82 12.16
CA GLU A 135 0.89 -13.92 11.80
C GLU A 135 0.61 -14.54 10.42
N ASN A 136 -0.65 -14.54 9.97
CA ASN A 136 -1.01 -14.92 8.61
C ASN A 136 -0.93 -13.71 7.68
N ASP A 137 0.12 -13.65 6.86
CA ASP A 137 0.33 -12.59 5.87
C ASP A 137 -0.74 -12.55 4.76
N GLN A 138 -1.71 -13.45 4.69
CA GLN A 138 -2.76 -13.41 3.66
C GLN A 138 -3.96 -12.52 4.00
N CYS A 139 -4.08 -12.08 5.25
CA CYS A 139 -5.18 -11.25 5.72
C CYS A 139 -4.68 -10.21 6.74
N VAL A 140 -5.56 -9.30 7.17
CA VAL A 140 -5.23 -8.26 8.16
C VAL A 140 -6.20 -8.28 9.34
N GLY A 141 -5.74 -7.82 10.50
CA GLY A 141 -6.62 -7.47 11.60
C GLY A 141 -7.35 -6.15 11.34
N LEU A 142 -8.50 -5.95 11.97
CA LEU A 142 -9.30 -4.72 11.90
C LEU A 142 -9.78 -4.30 13.29
N VAL A 143 -9.64 -3.02 13.61
CA VAL A 143 -10.25 -2.33 14.76
C VAL A 143 -10.85 -1.01 14.27
N TYR A 144 -11.97 -0.58 14.85
CA TYR A 144 -12.67 0.65 14.47
C TYR A 144 -13.29 1.37 15.68
#